data_AF-A0A5E4D4V1-F1
#
_entry.id   AF-A0A5E4D4V1-F1
#
_cell.length_a   1.000
_cell.length_b   1.000
_cell.length_c   1.000
_cell.angle_alpha   90.00
_cell.angle_beta   90.00
_cell.angle_gamma   90.00
#
_symmetry.space_group_name_H-M   'P 1'
#
loop_
_entity.id
_entity.type
_entity.pdbx_description
1 polymer ?
#
loop_
_entity_poly.entity_id
_entity_poly.type
_entity_poly.pdbx_seq_one_letter_code
_entity_poly.pdbx_strand_id
1 'polypeptide(L)' 'VKASDADAGAYGFVQYSLYDGFQSDEAPPAFRIDPHDGQICVSQDIDRERDPATFDLLVKAKDG' A
#
# COMPACT_ATOMS: atom_id res chain seq x y z
N VAL A 1 30.55 13.42 -20.10
CA VAL A 1 30.56 12.72 -18.79
C VAL A 1 29.29 11.90 -18.69
N LYS A 2 29.38 10.58 -18.46
CA LYS A 2 28.22 9.68 -18.35
C LYS A 2 28.29 9.05 -16.96
N ALA A 3 27.33 9.37 -16.11
CA ALA A 3 27.18 8.70 -14.82
C ALA A 3 26.39 7.40 -15.06
N SER A 4 27.00 6.27 -14.75
CA SER A 4 26.31 4.98 -14.62
C SER A 4 26.01 4.83 -13.14
N ASP A 5 24.74 4.90 -12.78
CA ASP A 5 24.31 4.53 -11.44
C ASP A 5 24.58 3.03 -11.22
N ALA A 6 25.18 2.69 -10.08
CA ALA A 6 25.72 1.36 -9.80
C ALA A 6 24.78 0.49 -8.95
N ASP A 7 23.55 0.93 -8.69
CA ASP A 7 22.62 0.19 -7.81
C ASP A 7 21.58 -0.63 -8.59
N ALA A 8 21.99 -1.17 -9.74
CA ALA A 8 21.29 -2.26 -10.40
C ALA A 8 21.53 -3.58 -9.62
N GLY A 9 21.04 -3.69 -8.38
CA GLY A 9 21.08 -4.94 -7.62
C GLY A 9 20.69 -4.86 -6.14
N ALA A 10 19.91 -5.87 -5.71
CA ALA A 10 19.66 -6.40 -4.35
C ALA A 10 19.18 -5.48 -3.19
N TYR A 11 19.42 -4.17 -3.20
CA TYR A 11 19.09 -3.25 -2.10
C TYR A 11 18.06 -2.16 -2.48
N GLY A 12 17.44 -2.27 -3.65
CA GLY A 12 16.46 -1.28 -4.16
C GLY A 12 14.99 -1.66 -3.95
N PHE A 13 14.68 -2.71 -3.19
CA PHE A 13 13.30 -3.19 -3.03
C PHE A 13 12.65 -2.57 -1.81
N VAL A 14 11.85 -1.53 -2.06
CA VAL A 14 10.94 -0.95 -1.07
C VAL A 14 9.75 -1.90 -0.89
N GLN A 15 9.50 -2.34 0.34
CA GLN A 15 8.30 -3.08 0.69
C GLN A 15 7.20 -2.14 1.17
N TYR A 16 6.02 -2.27 0.57
CA TYR A 16 4.84 -1.49 0.92
C TYR A 16 3.87 -2.27 1.81
N SER A 17 3.26 -1.60 2.78
CA SER A 17 2.19 -2.16 3.61
C SER A 17 1.18 -1.10 4.04
N LEU A 18 -0.06 -1.51 4.28
CA LEU A 18 -1.08 -0.67 4.90
C LEU A 18 -0.95 -0.77 6.43
N TYR A 19 -1.16 0.33 7.13
CA TYR A 19 -1.17 0.31 8.60
C TYR A 19 -2.48 -0.26 9.13
N ASP A 20 -2.38 -1.30 9.97
CA ASP A 20 -3.52 -2.01 10.56
C ASP A 20 -4.43 -1.13 11.45
N GLY A 21 -3.91 -0.01 11.98
CA GLY A 21 -4.64 0.85 12.93
C GLY A 21 -5.77 1.71 12.34
N PHE A 22 -6.02 1.65 11.03
CA PHE A 22 -7.15 2.34 10.37
C PHE A 22 -8.25 1.39 9.91
N GLN A 23 -8.02 0.08 9.99
CA GLN A 23 -9.04 -0.90 9.70
C GLN A 23 -9.80 -1.10 11.00
N SER A 24 -10.95 -0.44 11.12
CA SER A 24 -11.86 -0.63 12.26
C SER A 24 -12.07 -2.13 12.49
N ASP A 25 -12.00 -2.57 13.75
CA ASP A 25 -12.05 -3.99 14.16
C ASP A 25 -13.28 -4.79 13.65
N GLU A 26 -14.26 -4.11 13.04
CA GLU A 26 -15.50 -4.69 12.53
C GLU A 26 -15.59 -4.78 10.99
N ALA A 27 -14.67 -4.16 10.23
CA ALA A 27 -14.71 -4.15 8.77
C ALA A 27 -13.55 -4.98 8.17
N PRO A 28 -13.80 -5.84 7.17
CA PRO A 28 -12.70 -6.45 6.43
C PRO A 28 -11.83 -5.36 5.79
N PRO A 29 -10.52 -5.60 5.59
CA PRO A 29 -9.65 -4.69 4.85
C PRO A 29 -10.29 -4.39 3.49
N ALA A 30 -10.88 -3.20 3.34
CA ALA A 30 -11.50 -2.80 2.08
C ALA A 30 -10.45 -2.62 0.97
N PHE A 31 -9.18 -2.48 1.35
CA PHE A 31 -8.06 -2.25 0.47
C PHE A 31 -6.92 -3.23 0.75
N ARG A 32 -6.20 -3.58 -0.31
CA ARG A 32 -4.92 -4.30 -0.30
C ARG A 32 -3.88 -3.48 -1.05
N ILE A 33 -2.61 -3.59 -0.64
CA ILE A 33 -1.47 -3.00 -1.35
C ILE A 33 -0.53 -4.11 -1.81
N ASP A 34 -0.05 -4.04 -3.04
CA ASP A 34 1.01 -4.94 -3.50
C ASP A 34 2.34 -4.50 -2.86
N PRO A 35 3.04 -5.41 -2.15
CA PRO A 35 4.24 -5.05 -1.42
C PRO A 35 5.45 -4.76 -2.32
N HIS A 36 5.42 -5.07 -3.62
CA HIS A 36 6.55 -4.90 -4.54
C HIS A 36 6.45 -3.62 -5.36
N ASP A 37 5.24 -3.21 -5.77
CA ASP A 37 5.04 -2.03 -6.62
C ASP A 37 4.17 -0.92 -5.97
N GLY A 38 3.58 -1.20 -4.80
CA GLY A 38 2.76 -0.24 -4.06
C GLY A 38 1.35 -0.04 -4.63
N GLN A 39 0.90 -0.86 -5.59
CA GLN A 39 -0.43 -0.73 -6.16
C GLN A 39 -1.52 -1.02 -5.12
N ILE A 40 -2.42 -0.07 -4.92
CA ILE A 40 -3.58 -0.23 -4.02
C ILE A 40 -4.79 -0.69 -4.83
N CYS A 41 -5.38 -1.81 -4.40
CA CYS A 41 -6.59 -2.38 -4.97
C CYS A 41 -7.68 -2.49 -3.91
N VAL A 42 -8.92 -2.44 -4.34
CA VAL A 42 -10.07 -2.81 -3.51
C VAL A 42 -10.13 -4.34 -3.36
N SER A 43 -10.47 -4.82 -2.17
CA SER A 43 -10.59 -6.27 -1.85
C SER A 43 -12.03 -6.74 -1.61
N GLN A 44 -13.00 -5.82 -1.56
CA GLN A 44 -14.42 -6.10 -1.38
C GLN A 44 -15.29 -5.04 -2.06
N ASP A 45 -16.57 -5.30 -2.27
CA ASP A 45 -17.47 -4.28 -2.79
C ASP A 45 -17.57 -3.10 -1.80
N ILE A 46 -17.46 -1.87 -2.32
CA ILE A 46 -17.67 -0.63 -1.57
C ILE A 46 -18.97 -0.01 -2.06
N ASP A 47 -19.99 -0.03 -1.21
CA ASP A 47 -21.31 0.55 -1.42
C ASP A 47 -21.30 2.01 -0.93
N ARG A 48 -21.51 2.96 -1.84
CA ARG A 48 -21.44 4.40 -1.55
C ARG A 48 -22.45 4.88 -0.51
N GLU A 49 -23.58 4.18 -0.36
CA GLU A 49 -24.65 4.52 0.57
C GLU A 49 -24.45 3.88 1.95
N ARG A 50 -23.73 2.76 2.02
CA ARG A 50 -23.54 1.97 3.26
C ARG A 50 -22.14 2.13 3.87
N ASP A 51 -21.13 2.34 3.05
CA ASP A 51 -19.74 2.44 3.44
C ASP A 51 -19.28 3.90 3.60
N PRO A 52 -18.14 4.14 4.27
CA PRO A 52 -17.56 5.46 4.37
C PRO A 52 -17.36 6.11 2.99
N ALA A 53 -17.78 7.37 2.86
CA ALA A 53 -17.56 8.13 1.63
C ALA A 53 -16.07 8.46 1.39
N THR A 54 -15.25 8.38 2.43
CA THR A 54 -13.81 8.67 2.42
C THR A 54 -13.07 7.64 3.26
N PHE A 55 -11.90 7.24 2.79
CA PHE A 55 -10.99 6.33 3.49
C PHE A 55 -9.62 6.98 3.61
N ASP A 56 -9.09 7.04 4.83
CA ASP A 56 -7.73 7.49 5.10
C ASP A 56 -6.81 6.27 5.19
N LEU A 57 -5.91 6.14 4.21
CA LEU A 57 -4.95 5.03 4.13
C LEU A 57 -3.56 5.50 4.51
N LEU A 58 -3.00 4.94 5.59
CA LEU A 58 -1.61 5.14 5.95
C LEU A 58 -0.75 4.03 5.34
N VAL A 59 0.02 4.39 4.31
CA VAL A 59 0.97 3.50 3.63
C VAL A 59 2.33 3.61 4.30
N LYS A 60 2.94 2.46 4.60
CA LYS A 60 4.33 2.35 5.04
C LYS A 60 5.18 1.81 3.89
N ALA A 61 6.35 2.42 3.72
CA ALA A 61 7.38 1.99 2.80
C ALA A 61 8.64 1.69 3.63
N LYS A 62 9.22 0.51 3.46
CA LYS A 62 10.44 0.09 4.15
C LYS A 62 11.48 -0.38 3.14
N ASP A 63 12.67 0.19 3.18
CA ASP A 63 13.85 -0.28 2.48
C ASP A 63 14.58 -1.39 3.27
N GLY A 64 15.36 -2.19 2.56
CA GLY A 64 16.10 -3.34 3.08
C GLY A 64 17.50 -3.01 3.57
#